data_AF-A0A5R9G678-F1
#
_entry.id   AF-A0A5R9G678-F1
#
_cell.length_a   1.000
_cell.length_b   1.000
_cell.length_c   1.000
_cell.angle_alpha   90.00
_cell.angle_beta   90.00
_cell.angle_gamma   90.00
#
_symmetry.space_group_name_H-M   'P 1'
#
loop_
_entity.id
_entity.type
_entity.pdbx_description
1 polymer ?
#
loop_
_entity_poly.entity_id
_entity_poly.type
_entity_poly.pdbx_seq_one_letter_code
_entity_poly.pdbx_strand_id
1 'polypeptide(L)'
;MADMEEERSYSFIERLLFYTLPVLFTLLLTGVLLTVFGYDVVNELLRVGNKVPGVSAVLPDPKPTEEELRAAMLEAEERDDEGETNEEEAAKIEAALSAKEAEMAALRSETETKEQQIADLQAELEVKQEEEARQAASEAEYAANIKKLANVYAEMKPSKAAPVLENLTLSERVLVLKEMKEEKQVDILEKMDPTIAAETSILMKDVVAVRDLQIAALQERLALSGTQTASSAALTIDELSRTFAQMTPDRAAEVLLEMDQSQVVNILRGMEEASRATILNSLSKLDKKRTAQITARLG
;
A
#
# COMPACT_ATOMS: atom_id res chain seq x y z
N MET A 1 -72.72 5.93 10.77
CA MET A 1 -73.36 6.94 9.89
C MET A 1 -72.43 8.13 9.88
N ALA A 2 -71.84 8.58 8.79
CA ALA A 2 -71.86 8.12 7.42
C ALA A 2 -70.47 8.47 6.83
N ASP A 3 -70.05 7.68 5.85
CA ASP A 3 -68.93 7.97 4.97
C ASP A 3 -68.90 9.43 4.53
N MET A 4 -67.76 10.08 4.73
CA MET A 4 -67.34 11.20 3.90
C MET A 4 -66.14 10.69 3.10
N GLU A 5 -66.44 10.18 1.91
CA GLU A 5 -65.49 10.03 0.82
C GLU A 5 -64.94 11.42 0.47
N GLU A 6 -63.77 11.77 1.00
CA GLU A 6 -62.98 12.85 0.44
C GLU A 6 -62.34 12.34 -0.85
N GLU A 7 -62.87 12.79 -2.00
CA GLU A 7 -62.27 12.64 -3.32
C GLU A 7 -60.83 13.19 -3.29
N ARG A 8 -59.85 12.33 -3.04
CA ARG A 8 -58.45 12.67 -3.26
C ARG A 8 -58.28 12.87 -4.77
N SER A 9 -58.17 14.13 -5.18
CA SER A 9 -57.75 14.53 -6.51
C SER A 9 -56.45 13.80 -6.87
N TYR A 10 -56.57 12.72 -7.65
CA TYR A 10 -55.43 11.97 -8.20
C TYR A 10 -54.48 12.95 -8.90
N SER A 11 -53.23 12.99 -8.44
CA SER A 11 -52.21 13.86 -9.02
C SER A 11 -51.97 13.48 -10.48
N PHE A 12 -51.69 14.45 -11.36
CA PHE A 12 -51.42 14.22 -12.79
C PHE A 12 -50.37 13.11 -13.02
N ILE A 13 -49.38 13.02 -12.12
CA ILE A 13 -48.33 11.98 -12.14
C ILE A 13 -48.89 10.60 -11.74
N GLU A 14 -49.82 10.54 -10.79
CA GLU A 14 -50.45 9.29 -10.36
C GLU A 14 -51.37 8.73 -11.45
N ARG A 15 -52.09 9.62 -12.16
CA ARG A 15 -52.86 9.25 -13.35
C ARG A 15 -51.95 8.81 -14.51
N LEU A 16 -50.81 9.47 -14.70
CA LEU A 16 -49.81 9.04 -15.68
C LEU A 16 -49.30 7.63 -15.35
N LEU A 17 -48.89 7.39 -14.10
CA LEU A 17 -48.38 6.08 -13.66
C LEU A 17 -49.44 4.97 -13.80
N PHE A 18 -50.70 5.25 -13.44
CA PHE A 18 -51.79 4.28 -13.58
C PHE A 18 -52.04 3.84 -15.02
N TYR A 19 -51.88 4.72 -16.02
CA TYR A 19 -52.01 4.34 -17.43
C TYR A 19 -50.71 3.85 -18.07
N THR A 20 -49.54 4.37 -17.67
CA THR A 20 -48.26 3.95 -18.26
C THR A 20 -47.83 2.59 -17.78
N LEU A 21 -48.11 2.21 -16.53
CA LEU A 21 -47.67 0.93 -15.98
C LEU A 21 -48.30 -0.28 -16.70
N PRO A 22 -49.62 -0.32 -16.98
CA PRO A 22 -50.21 -1.39 -17.79
C PRO A 22 -49.71 -1.37 -19.23
N VAL A 23 -49.56 -0.19 -19.85
CA VAL A 23 -49.09 -0.06 -21.24
C VAL A 23 -47.65 -0.56 -21.37
N LEU A 24 -46.76 -0.18 -20.45
CA LEU A 24 -45.37 -0.64 -20.42
C LEU A 24 -45.30 -2.16 -20.26
N PHE A 25 -46.12 -2.73 -19.37
CA PHE A 25 -46.22 -4.18 -19.19
C PHE A 25 -46.69 -4.89 -20.47
N THR A 26 -47.69 -4.34 -21.16
CA THR A 26 -48.15 -4.91 -22.44
C THR A 26 -47.09 -4.83 -23.53
N LEU A 27 -46.35 -3.72 -23.63
CA LEU A 27 -45.25 -3.58 -24.58
C LEU A 27 -44.13 -4.58 -24.31
N LEU A 28 -43.77 -4.77 -23.03
CA LEU A 28 -42.78 -5.75 -22.61
C LEU A 28 -43.22 -7.17 -22.98
N LEU A 29 -44.45 -7.55 -22.63
CA LEU A 29 -45.00 -8.87 -22.97
C LEU A 29 -45.04 -9.10 -24.48
N THR A 30 -45.45 -8.09 -25.25
CA THR A 30 -45.51 -8.13 -26.71
C THR A 30 -44.11 -8.27 -27.32
N GLY A 31 -43.12 -7.54 -26.80
CA GLY A 31 -41.72 -7.65 -27.23
C GLY A 31 -41.18 -9.06 -27.01
N VAL A 32 -41.41 -9.66 -25.84
CA VAL A 32 -41.02 -11.05 -25.57
C VAL A 32 -41.72 -12.03 -26.51
N LEU A 33 -43.02 -11.83 -26.76
CA LEU A 33 -43.78 -12.69 -27.67
C LEU A 33 -43.23 -12.63 -29.10
N LEU A 34 -42.90 -11.44 -29.60
CA LEU A 34 -42.29 -11.23 -30.92
C LEU A 34 -40.92 -11.91 -31.02
N THR A 35 -40.08 -11.83 -29.98
CA THR A 35 -38.81 -12.57 -29.92
C THR A 35 -39.02 -14.09 -30.02
N VAL A 36 -40.05 -14.62 -29.35
CA VAL A 36 -40.39 -16.07 -29.41
C VAL A 36 -40.87 -16.48 -30.80
N PHE A 37 -41.52 -15.59 -31.54
CA PHE A 37 -41.90 -15.81 -32.95
C PHE A 37 -40.74 -15.63 -33.94
N GLY A 38 -39.51 -15.37 -33.46
CA GLY A 38 -38.32 -15.22 -34.28
C GLY A 38 -38.14 -13.83 -34.91
N TYR A 39 -38.91 -12.82 -34.47
CA TYR A 39 -38.71 -11.44 -34.89
C TYR A 39 -37.58 -10.79 -34.08
N ASP A 40 -36.69 -10.08 -34.77
CA ASP A 40 -35.51 -9.44 -34.18
C ASP A 40 -35.85 -8.04 -33.64
N VAL A 41 -36.65 -8.00 -32.56
CA VAL A 41 -37.18 -6.77 -31.97
C VAL A 41 -36.11 -5.77 -31.51
N VAL A 42 -34.92 -6.26 -31.13
CA VAL A 42 -33.79 -5.41 -30.74
C VAL A 42 -33.24 -4.69 -31.97
N ASN A 43 -33.12 -5.39 -33.11
CA ASN A 43 -32.60 -4.80 -34.34
C ASN A 43 -33.54 -3.71 -34.89
N GLU A 44 -34.84 -3.95 -34.84
CA GLU A 44 -35.85 -2.98 -35.28
C GLU A 44 -35.90 -1.76 -34.35
N LEU A 45 -35.73 -1.96 -33.04
CA LEU A 45 -35.65 -0.84 -32.08
C LEU A 45 -34.40 0.02 -32.31
N LEU A 46 -33.25 -0.58 -32.61
CA LEU A 46 -32.02 0.13 -32.97
C LEU A 46 -32.20 0.92 -34.28
N ARG A 47 -32.89 0.36 -35.28
CA ARG A 47 -33.21 1.05 -36.55
C ARG A 47 -34.11 2.27 -36.33
N VAL A 48 -35.11 2.16 -35.46
CA VAL A 48 -36.00 3.29 -35.12
C VAL A 48 -35.25 4.32 -34.25
N GLY A 49 -34.45 3.87 -33.30
CA GLY A 49 -33.62 4.72 -32.44
C GLY A 49 -32.60 5.55 -33.21
N ASN A 50 -31.89 4.93 -34.17
CA ASN A 50 -30.90 5.62 -35.00
C ASN A 50 -31.50 6.65 -35.97
N LYS A 51 -32.81 6.61 -36.22
CA LYS A 51 -33.54 7.62 -37.01
C LYS A 51 -33.93 8.87 -36.21
N VAL A 52 -33.78 8.85 -34.88
CA VAL A 52 -34.08 10.01 -34.03
C VAL A 52 -32.83 10.89 -33.90
N PRO A 53 -32.87 12.16 -34.34
CA PRO A 53 -31.72 13.05 -34.25
C PRO A 53 -31.35 13.28 -32.77
N GLY A 54 -30.07 13.07 -32.44
CA GLY A 54 -29.49 13.29 -31.09
C GLY A 54 -29.09 12.01 -30.34
N VAL A 55 -29.65 10.84 -30.69
CA VAL A 55 -29.33 9.56 -30.02
C VAL A 55 -28.50 8.61 -30.89
N SER A 56 -28.43 8.84 -32.21
CA SER A 56 -27.68 8.00 -33.16
C SER A 56 -26.16 7.96 -32.94
N ALA A 57 -25.60 8.90 -32.18
CA ALA A 57 -24.15 8.95 -31.90
C ALA A 57 -23.71 8.04 -30.74
N VAL A 58 -24.65 7.52 -29.95
CA VAL A 58 -24.39 6.69 -28.75
C VAL A 58 -24.92 5.27 -28.93
N LEU A 59 -25.85 5.07 -29.88
CA LEU A 59 -26.46 3.78 -30.16
C LEU A 59 -25.64 2.96 -31.16
N PRO A 60 -25.44 1.64 -30.92
CA PRO A 60 -24.79 0.75 -31.87
C PRO A 60 -25.56 0.66 -33.20
N ASP A 61 -24.85 0.43 -34.30
CA ASP A 61 -25.46 0.22 -35.61
C ASP A 61 -26.28 -1.08 -35.65
N PRO A 62 -27.47 -1.08 -36.30
CA PRO A 62 -28.28 -2.28 -36.46
C PRO A 62 -27.57 -3.30 -37.36
N LYS A 63 -27.83 -4.58 -37.13
CA LYS A 63 -27.37 -5.64 -38.02
C LYS A 63 -28.04 -5.50 -39.40
N PRO A 64 -27.28 -5.65 -40.50
CA PRO A 64 -27.84 -5.64 -41.85
C PRO A 64 -28.80 -6.82 -42.02
N THR A 65 -29.92 -6.60 -42.69
CA THR A 65 -30.86 -7.69 -43.03
C THR A 65 -30.29 -8.54 -44.15
N GLU A 66 -30.82 -9.75 -44.31
CA GLU A 66 -30.39 -10.68 -45.36
C GLU A 66 -30.61 -10.13 -46.78
N GLU A 67 -31.61 -9.27 -46.98
CA GLU A 67 -31.82 -8.53 -48.24
C GLU A 67 -30.78 -7.43 -48.47
N GLU A 68 -30.39 -6.68 -47.43
CA GLU A 68 -29.33 -5.65 -47.52
C GLU A 68 -27.96 -6.30 -47.78
N LEU A 69 -27.71 -7.46 -47.17
CA LEU A 69 -26.49 -8.23 -47.42
C LEU A 69 -26.45 -8.77 -48.86
N ARG A 70 -27.57 -9.28 -49.38
CA ARG A 70 -27.68 -9.74 -50.77
C ARG A 70 -27.55 -8.60 -51.77
N ALA A 71 -28.15 -7.44 -51.48
CA ALA A 71 -28.00 -6.25 -52.31
C ALA A 71 -26.54 -5.78 -52.36
N ALA A 72 -25.84 -5.76 -51.23
CA ALA A 72 -24.42 -5.40 -51.15
C ALA A 72 -23.51 -6.41 -51.88
N MET A 73 -23.87 -7.70 -51.88
CA MET A 73 -23.14 -8.73 -52.64
C MET A 73 -23.35 -8.59 -54.15
N LEU A 74 -24.57 -8.27 -54.60
CA LEU A 74 -24.88 -7.99 -56.01
C LEU A 74 -24.18 -6.72 -56.50
N GLU A 75 -24.11 -5.69 -55.66
CA GLU A 75 -23.39 -4.44 -55.96
C GLU A 75 -21.86 -4.62 -56.00
N ALA A 76 -21.34 -5.64 -55.28
CA ALA A 76 -19.93 -6.01 -55.33
C ALA A 76 -19.57 -6.82 -56.59
N GLU A 77 -20.48 -7.66 -57.08
CA GLU A 77 -20.31 -8.43 -58.33
C GLU A 77 -20.37 -7.56 -59.60
N GLU A 78 -21.00 -6.38 -59.56
CA GLU A 78 -21.01 -5.41 -60.67
C GLU A 78 -19.75 -4.53 -60.75
N ARG A 79 -18.83 -4.59 -59.77
CA ARG A 79 -17.61 -3.76 -59.72
C ARG A 79 -16.32 -4.46 -60.19
N ASP A 80 -16.43 -5.62 -60.84
CA ASP A 80 -15.27 -6.41 -61.31
C ASP A 80 -14.72 -5.99 -62.70
N ASP A 81 -15.10 -4.83 -63.25
CA ASP A 81 -14.65 -4.36 -64.59
C ASP A 81 -13.77 -3.08 -64.57
N GLU A 82 -12.99 -2.83 -63.51
CA GLU A 82 -11.98 -1.75 -63.47
C GLU A 82 -10.64 -2.23 -62.89
N GLY A 83 -9.82 -2.87 -63.75
CA GLY A 83 -8.52 -3.46 -63.40
C GLY A 83 -7.34 -2.49 -63.15
N GLU A 84 -7.57 -1.24 -62.75
CA GLU A 84 -6.49 -0.25 -62.53
C GLU A 84 -6.49 0.40 -61.12
N THR A 85 -7.45 0.08 -60.25
CA THR A 85 -7.52 0.58 -58.85
C THR A 85 -7.05 -0.42 -57.79
N ASN A 86 -6.86 -1.69 -58.16
CA ASN A 86 -6.53 -2.78 -57.23
C ASN A 86 -5.11 -2.74 -56.64
N GLU A 87 -4.11 -2.20 -57.35
CA GLU A 87 -2.73 -2.13 -56.81
C GLU A 87 -2.59 -1.08 -55.70
N GLU A 88 -3.28 0.05 -55.83
CA GLU A 88 -3.20 1.13 -54.84
C GLU A 88 -4.01 0.80 -53.57
N GLU A 89 -5.12 0.08 -53.70
CA GLU A 89 -5.87 -0.46 -52.58
C GLU A 89 -5.15 -1.63 -51.91
N ALA A 90 -4.54 -2.54 -52.67
CA ALA A 90 -3.70 -3.61 -52.12
C ALA A 90 -2.51 -3.04 -51.32
N ALA A 91 -1.83 -2.01 -51.83
CA ALA A 91 -0.74 -1.34 -51.12
C ALA A 91 -1.23 -0.63 -49.84
N LYS A 92 -2.42 -0.02 -49.85
CA LYS A 92 -3.03 0.59 -48.64
C LYS A 92 -3.39 -0.46 -47.59
N ILE A 93 -3.93 -1.61 -48.01
CA ILE A 93 -4.27 -2.72 -47.12
C ILE A 93 -3.01 -3.32 -46.51
N GLU A 94 -1.95 -3.54 -47.30
CA GLU A 94 -0.68 -4.07 -46.82
C GLU A 94 0.00 -3.11 -45.82
N ALA A 95 -0.03 -1.79 -46.09
CA ALA A 95 0.45 -0.77 -45.17
C ALA A 95 -0.38 -0.73 -43.87
N ALA A 96 -1.71 -0.87 -43.95
CA ALA A 96 -2.58 -0.92 -42.78
C ALA A 96 -2.37 -2.20 -41.95
N LEU A 97 -2.13 -3.34 -42.62
CA LEU A 97 -1.83 -4.61 -41.97
C LEU A 97 -0.50 -4.53 -41.21
N SER A 98 0.55 -4.00 -41.85
CA SER A 98 1.86 -3.79 -41.22
C SER A 98 1.77 -2.82 -40.03
N ALA A 99 1.00 -1.74 -40.14
CA ALA A 99 0.76 -0.82 -39.04
C ALA A 99 0.02 -1.50 -37.86
N LYS A 100 -0.98 -2.34 -38.16
CA LYS A 100 -1.71 -3.10 -37.14
C LYS A 100 -0.87 -4.20 -36.50
N GLU A 101 0.00 -4.85 -37.25
CA GLU A 101 0.96 -5.82 -36.71
C GLU A 101 1.96 -5.14 -35.76
N ALA A 102 2.46 -3.95 -36.12
CA ALA A 102 3.32 -3.15 -35.25
C ALA A 102 2.60 -2.69 -33.97
N GLU A 103 1.34 -2.25 -34.08
CA GLU A 103 0.49 -1.89 -32.93
C GLU A 103 0.23 -3.10 -32.02
N MET A 104 -0.09 -4.27 -32.59
CA MET A 104 -0.25 -5.51 -31.82
C MET A 104 1.04 -5.93 -31.13
N ALA A 105 2.19 -5.79 -31.77
CA ALA A 105 3.49 -6.09 -31.17
C ALA A 105 3.80 -5.15 -29.98
N ALA A 106 3.50 -3.86 -30.14
CA ALA A 106 3.65 -2.88 -29.06
C ALA A 106 2.71 -3.15 -27.88
N LEU A 107 1.43 -3.43 -28.16
CA LEU A 107 0.44 -3.79 -27.14
C LEU A 107 0.80 -5.09 -26.40
N ARG A 108 1.36 -6.09 -27.10
CA ARG A 108 1.85 -7.32 -26.47
C ARG A 108 3.00 -7.02 -25.51
N SER A 109 3.98 -6.22 -25.93
CA SER A 109 5.11 -5.82 -25.08
C SER A 109 4.65 -5.01 -23.85
N GLU A 110 3.67 -4.12 -24.02
CA GLU A 110 3.06 -3.38 -22.91
C GLU A 110 2.31 -4.31 -21.95
N THR A 111 1.59 -5.30 -22.49
CA THR A 111 0.87 -6.30 -21.68
C THR A 111 1.83 -7.16 -20.88
N GLU A 112 2.91 -7.66 -21.49
CA GLU A 112 3.96 -8.42 -20.79
C GLU A 112 4.61 -7.59 -19.67
N THR A 113 4.86 -6.29 -19.93
CA THR A 113 5.41 -5.39 -18.91
C THR A 113 4.43 -5.19 -17.75
N LYS A 114 3.15 -5.01 -18.04
CA LYS A 114 2.10 -4.86 -17.02
C LYS A 114 1.90 -6.15 -16.23
N GLU A 115 1.95 -7.30 -16.89
CA GLU A 115 1.87 -8.62 -16.22
C GLU A 115 3.04 -8.82 -15.27
N GLN A 116 4.26 -8.45 -15.67
CA GLN A 116 5.43 -8.46 -14.78
C GLN A 116 5.25 -7.52 -13.59
N GLN A 117 4.80 -6.29 -13.81
CA GLN A 117 4.52 -5.34 -12.73
C GLN A 117 3.44 -5.85 -11.76
N ILE A 118 2.39 -6.49 -12.27
CA ILE A 118 1.35 -7.10 -11.44
C ILE A 118 1.94 -8.24 -10.61
N ALA A 119 2.77 -9.10 -11.21
CA ALA A 119 3.43 -10.18 -10.49
C ALA A 119 4.36 -9.67 -9.39
N ASP A 120 5.16 -8.63 -9.67
CA ASP A 120 6.04 -8.00 -8.69
C ASP A 120 5.25 -7.36 -7.54
N LEU A 121 4.18 -6.62 -7.85
CA LEU A 121 3.30 -6.02 -6.84
C LEU A 121 2.57 -7.08 -6.00
N GLN A 122 2.16 -8.20 -6.60
CA GLN A 122 1.56 -9.32 -5.86
C GLN A 122 2.57 -9.96 -4.90
N ALA A 123 3.83 -10.15 -5.33
CA ALA A 123 4.89 -10.67 -4.47
C ALA A 123 5.21 -9.69 -3.32
N GLU A 124 5.27 -8.39 -3.59
CA GLU A 124 5.47 -7.38 -2.55
C GLU A 124 4.32 -7.35 -1.53
N LEU A 125 3.08 -7.50 -2.00
CA LEU A 125 1.91 -7.58 -1.12
C LEU A 125 1.95 -8.83 -0.25
N GLU A 126 2.34 -9.99 -0.79
CA GLU A 126 2.45 -11.23 -0.01
C GLU A 126 3.51 -11.10 1.09
N VAL A 127 4.69 -10.54 0.77
CA VAL A 127 5.74 -10.27 1.76
C VAL A 127 5.25 -9.31 2.84
N LYS A 128 4.59 -8.20 2.46
CA LYS A 128 4.03 -7.24 3.43
C LYS A 128 2.98 -7.87 4.33
N GLN A 129 2.11 -8.71 3.77
CA GLN A 129 1.09 -9.41 4.57
C GLN A 129 1.72 -10.40 5.56
N GLU A 130 2.76 -11.12 5.16
CA GLU A 130 3.49 -12.03 6.05
C GLU A 130 4.21 -11.26 7.16
N GLU A 131 4.85 -10.13 6.83
CA GLU A 131 5.47 -9.24 7.81
C GLU A 131 4.46 -8.66 8.80
N GLU A 132 3.30 -8.18 8.32
CA GLU A 132 2.22 -7.67 9.17
C GLU A 132 1.66 -8.77 10.09
N ALA A 133 1.45 -9.98 9.57
CA ALA A 133 0.99 -11.12 10.37
C ALA A 133 2.00 -11.48 11.46
N ARG A 134 3.30 -11.49 11.13
CA ARG A 134 4.38 -11.74 12.10
C ARG A 134 4.48 -10.64 13.15
N GLN A 135 4.34 -9.38 12.76
CA GLN A 135 4.30 -8.25 13.69
C GLN A 135 3.09 -8.34 14.61
N ALA A 136 1.90 -8.60 14.08
CA ALA A 136 0.67 -8.76 14.87
C ALA A 136 0.78 -9.91 15.88
N ALA A 137 1.38 -11.03 15.50
CA ALA A 137 1.64 -12.14 16.42
C ALA A 137 2.59 -11.72 17.56
N SER A 138 3.69 -11.02 17.23
CA SER A 138 4.63 -10.50 18.23
C SER A 138 3.98 -9.46 19.16
N GLU A 139 3.13 -8.58 18.64
CA GLU A 139 2.40 -7.59 19.44
C GLU A 139 1.39 -8.25 20.38
N ALA A 140 0.70 -9.29 19.91
CA ALA A 140 -0.23 -10.06 20.73
C ALA A 140 0.49 -10.79 21.87
N GLU A 141 1.65 -11.40 21.61
CA GLU A 141 2.48 -11.99 22.65
C GLU A 141 2.98 -10.94 23.65
N TYR A 142 3.43 -9.79 23.17
CA TYR A 142 3.87 -8.69 24.03
C TYR A 142 2.73 -8.18 24.91
N ALA A 143 1.56 -7.93 24.34
CA ALA A 143 0.37 -7.51 25.08
C ALA A 143 -0.05 -8.56 26.14
N ALA A 144 0.01 -9.85 25.80
CA ALA A 144 -0.26 -10.94 26.75
C ALA A 144 0.75 -10.94 27.91
N ASN A 145 2.02 -10.65 27.66
CA ASN A 145 3.04 -10.51 28.69
C ASN A 145 2.80 -9.32 29.61
N ILE A 146 2.42 -8.15 29.05
CA ILE A 146 2.04 -6.97 29.85
C ILE A 146 0.83 -7.28 30.73
N LYS A 147 -0.20 -7.92 30.19
CA LYS A 147 -1.39 -8.33 30.95
C LYS A 147 -1.06 -9.31 32.07
N LYS A 148 -0.17 -10.28 31.82
CA LYS A 148 0.31 -11.21 32.84
C LYS A 148 1.07 -10.47 33.94
N LEU A 149 1.92 -9.51 33.58
CA LEU A 149 2.66 -8.68 34.53
C LEU A 149 1.72 -7.81 35.37
N ALA A 150 0.70 -7.21 34.75
CA ALA A 150 -0.35 -6.46 35.42
C ALA A 150 -1.09 -7.33 36.45
N ASN A 151 -1.47 -8.56 36.09
CA ASN A 151 -2.11 -9.48 37.04
C ASN A 151 -1.22 -9.82 38.23
N VAL A 152 0.07 -10.09 38.02
CA VAL A 152 1.02 -10.38 39.10
C VAL A 152 1.10 -9.22 40.09
N TYR A 153 1.25 -7.99 39.59
CA TYR A 153 1.33 -6.81 40.46
C TYR A 153 -0.03 -6.46 41.11
N ALA A 154 -1.15 -6.77 40.46
CA ALA A 154 -2.49 -6.54 41.02
C ALA A 154 -2.84 -7.50 42.17
N GLU A 155 -2.25 -8.70 42.19
CA GLU A 155 -2.37 -9.67 43.28
C GLU A 155 -1.46 -9.36 44.47
N MET A 156 -0.40 -8.57 44.26
CA MET A 156 0.47 -8.10 45.34
C MET A 156 -0.23 -7.07 46.23
N LYS A 157 0.21 -6.95 47.48
CA LYS A 157 -0.24 -5.85 48.35
C LYS A 157 0.15 -4.51 47.71
N PRO A 158 -0.75 -3.50 47.66
CA PRO A 158 -0.46 -2.22 46.99
C PRO A 158 0.82 -1.54 47.49
N SER A 159 1.08 -1.57 48.80
CA SER A 159 2.31 -1.03 49.42
C SER A 159 3.61 -1.74 49.02
N LYS A 160 3.52 -2.90 48.35
CA LYS A 160 4.66 -3.65 47.81
C LYS A 160 4.74 -3.55 46.30
N ALA A 161 3.59 -3.47 45.61
CA ALA A 161 3.54 -3.27 44.18
C ALA A 161 3.98 -1.86 43.78
N ALA A 162 3.54 -0.83 44.51
CA ALA A 162 3.82 0.57 44.19
C ALA A 162 5.32 0.88 44.05
N PRO A 163 6.19 0.55 45.02
CA PRO A 163 7.63 0.80 44.88
C PRO A 163 8.27 0.05 43.71
N VAL A 164 7.74 -1.12 43.33
CA VAL A 164 8.28 -1.88 42.18
C VAL A 164 7.90 -1.19 40.88
N LEU A 165 6.64 -0.75 40.76
CA LEU A 165 6.14 -0.05 39.57
C LEU A 165 6.74 1.35 39.42
N GLU A 166 7.10 2.04 40.50
CA GLU A 166 7.83 3.31 40.47
C GLU A 166 9.20 3.19 39.81
N ASN A 167 9.86 2.04 39.99
CA ASN A 167 11.17 1.77 39.37
C ASN A 167 11.07 1.40 37.87
N LEU A 168 9.86 1.23 37.34
CA LEU A 168 9.65 1.11 35.89
C LEU A 168 9.72 2.50 35.23
N THR A 169 9.95 2.50 33.92
CA THR A 169 9.83 3.73 33.14
C THR A 169 8.38 4.23 33.13
N LEU A 170 8.18 5.53 32.86
CA LEU A 170 6.85 6.12 32.85
C LEU A 170 5.92 5.37 31.89
N SER A 171 6.39 5.10 30.68
CA SER A 171 5.62 4.41 29.64
C SER A 171 5.32 2.95 30.00
N GLU A 172 6.31 2.20 30.53
CA GLU A 172 6.11 0.82 30.98
C GLU A 172 5.09 0.73 32.14
N ARG A 173 5.19 1.65 33.10
CA ARG A 173 4.29 1.72 34.24
C ARG A 173 2.85 1.95 33.80
N VAL A 174 2.63 2.89 32.89
CA VAL A 174 1.30 3.19 32.34
C VAL A 174 0.72 2.01 31.57
N LEU A 175 1.53 1.30 30.77
CA LEU A 175 1.09 0.10 30.07
C LEU A 175 0.60 -0.99 31.04
N VAL A 176 1.37 -1.24 32.10
CA VAL A 176 1.00 -2.24 33.11
C VAL A 176 -0.24 -1.82 33.89
N LEU A 177 -0.33 -0.55 34.30
CA LEU A 177 -1.48 -0.05 35.06
C LEU A 177 -2.76 -0.04 34.21
N LYS A 178 -2.71 0.34 32.93
CA LYS A 178 -3.88 0.34 32.03
C LYS A 178 -4.48 -1.05 31.84
N GLU A 179 -3.69 -2.12 31.95
CA GLU A 179 -4.16 -3.51 31.90
C GLU A 179 -4.77 -4.01 33.22
N MET A 180 -4.61 -3.27 34.33
CA MET A 180 -5.25 -3.59 35.61
C MET A 180 -6.68 -3.07 35.67
N LYS A 181 -7.48 -3.60 36.62
CA LYS A 181 -8.77 -3.00 36.97
C LYS A 181 -8.59 -1.66 37.70
N GLU A 182 -9.51 -0.73 37.48
CA GLU A 182 -9.47 0.62 38.05
C GLU A 182 -9.28 0.63 39.58
N GLU A 183 -9.93 -0.29 40.31
CA GLU A 183 -9.80 -0.33 41.77
C GLU A 183 -8.36 -0.64 42.20
N LYS A 184 -7.69 -1.54 41.47
CA LYS A 184 -6.29 -1.91 41.72
C LYS A 184 -5.33 -0.78 41.33
N GLN A 185 -5.63 -0.06 40.26
CA GLN A 185 -4.86 1.11 39.85
C GLN A 185 -4.92 2.18 40.95
N VAL A 186 -6.10 2.48 41.48
CA VAL A 186 -6.29 3.47 42.55
C VAL A 186 -5.53 3.06 43.82
N ASP A 187 -5.70 1.81 44.28
CA ASP A 187 -5.01 1.29 45.47
C ASP A 187 -3.48 1.42 45.35
N ILE A 188 -2.94 1.17 44.15
CA ILE A 188 -1.50 1.25 43.88
C ILE A 188 -1.04 2.70 43.79
N LEU A 189 -1.75 3.57 43.05
CA LEU A 189 -1.43 5.00 42.94
C LEU A 189 -1.46 5.70 44.30
N GLU A 190 -2.35 5.30 45.21
CA GLU A 190 -2.40 5.83 46.59
C GLU A 190 -1.13 5.49 47.40
N LYS A 191 -0.43 4.41 47.05
CA LYS A 191 0.81 3.98 47.72
C LYS A 191 2.07 4.40 46.98
N MET A 192 1.94 5.15 45.89
CA MET A 192 3.07 5.70 45.15
C MET A 192 3.51 7.06 45.71
N ASP A 193 4.71 7.50 45.33
CA ASP A 193 5.15 8.89 45.49
C ASP A 193 4.17 9.84 44.77
N PRO A 194 3.73 10.94 45.42
CA PRO A 194 2.75 11.85 44.83
C PRO A 194 3.16 12.44 43.48
N THR A 195 4.46 12.68 43.27
CA THR A 195 4.99 13.23 42.02
C THR A 195 4.88 12.18 40.91
N ILE A 196 5.33 10.96 41.22
CA ILE A 196 5.31 9.84 40.27
C ILE A 196 3.87 9.46 39.92
N ALA A 197 2.96 9.43 40.89
CA ALA A 197 1.55 9.16 40.67
C ALA A 197 0.89 10.22 39.77
N ALA A 198 1.23 11.50 39.95
CA ALA A 198 0.73 12.58 39.11
C ALA A 198 1.20 12.44 37.65
N GLU A 199 2.50 12.21 37.43
CA GLU A 199 3.07 11.98 36.09
C GLU A 199 2.41 10.79 35.39
N THR A 200 2.25 9.68 36.13
CA THR A 200 1.60 8.47 35.63
C THR A 200 0.15 8.75 35.23
N SER A 201 -0.60 9.48 36.07
CA SER A 201 -1.99 9.81 35.81
C SER A 201 -2.18 10.74 34.60
N ILE A 202 -1.24 11.65 34.35
CA ILE A 202 -1.25 12.52 33.17
C ILE A 202 -1.14 11.67 31.90
N LEU A 203 -0.16 10.77 31.84
CA LEU A 203 0.03 9.93 30.65
C LEU A 203 -1.07 8.84 30.52
N MET A 204 -1.69 8.44 31.63
CA MET A 204 -2.86 7.55 31.59
C MET A 204 -4.09 8.22 30.96
N LYS A 205 -4.31 9.51 31.27
CA LYS A 205 -5.39 10.32 30.70
C LYS A 205 -5.24 10.50 29.19
N ASP A 206 -4.00 10.62 28.71
CA ASP A 206 -3.77 10.84 27.28
C ASP A 206 -4.09 9.58 26.48
N VAL A 207 -4.93 9.75 25.45
CA VAL A 207 -5.32 8.70 24.51
C VAL A 207 -4.18 8.51 23.50
N VAL A 208 -3.09 7.92 23.98
CA VAL A 208 -1.96 7.49 23.16
C VAL A 208 -2.23 6.06 22.70
N ALA A 209 -1.97 5.77 21.42
CA ALA A 209 -2.13 4.42 20.91
C ALA A 209 -1.23 3.46 21.70
N VAL A 210 -1.73 2.26 22.00
CA VAL A 210 -0.98 1.27 22.78
C VAL A 210 0.38 0.97 22.15
N ARG A 211 0.44 0.89 20.81
CA ARG A 211 1.69 0.69 20.06
C ARG A 211 2.70 1.81 20.29
N ASP A 212 2.26 3.07 20.34
CA ASP A 212 3.15 4.20 20.59
C ASP A 212 3.71 4.18 22.02
N LEU A 213 2.88 3.79 23.00
CA LEU A 213 3.33 3.59 24.38
C LEU A 213 4.33 2.43 24.49
N GLN A 214 4.15 1.35 23.74
CA GLN A 214 5.10 0.23 23.69
C GLN A 214 6.44 0.67 23.08
N ILE A 215 6.41 1.47 22.02
CA ILE A 215 7.62 2.03 21.42
C ILE A 215 8.33 2.97 22.39
N ALA A 216 7.58 3.87 23.04
CA ALA A 216 8.12 4.79 24.04
C ALA A 216 8.74 4.04 25.23
N ALA A 217 8.07 3.01 25.74
CA ALA A 217 8.58 2.12 26.78
C ALA A 217 9.91 1.46 26.39
N LEU A 218 9.99 0.92 25.17
CA LEU A 218 11.24 0.33 24.65
C LEU A 218 12.34 1.37 24.51
N GLN A 219 12.05 2.57 24.02
CA GLN A 219 13.03 3.65 23.87
C GLN A 219 13.53 4.16 25.23
N GLU A 220 12.63 4.39 26.20
CA GLU A 220 12.99 4.78 27.57
C GLU A 220 13.87 3.71 28.23
N ARG A 221 13.51 2.43 28.05
CA ARG A 221 14.32 1.32 28.57
C ARG A 221 15.66 1.19 27.88
N LEU A 222 15.75 1.44 26.58
CA LEU A 222 17.01 1.52 25.85
C LEU A 222 17.87 2.70 26.31
N ALA A 223 17.27 3.84 26.66
CA ALA A 223 18.00 4.98 27.23
C ALA A 223 18.56 4.68 28.63
N LEU A 224 17.76 4.03 29.49
CA LEU A 224 18.20 3.60 30.83
C LEU A 224 19.25 2.49 30.76
N SER A 225 19.04 1.51 29.86
CA SER A 225 20.00 0.44 29.61
C SER A 225 21.27 0.98 28.95
N GLY A 226 21.17 1.93 28.02
CA GLY A 226 22.30 2.62 27.40
C GLY A 226 23.14 3.41 28.41
N THR A 227 22.53 3.85 29.52
CA THR A 227 23.24 4.47 30.65
C THR A 227 24.00 3.44 31.51
N GLN A 228 23.53 2.18 31.58
CA GLN A 228 24.26 1.07 32.22
C GLN A 228 25.15 0.27 31.26
N THR A 229 25.02 0.47 29.94
CA THR A 229 25.75 -0.23 28.88
C THR A 229 26.67 0.72 28.09
N ALA A 230 26.96 1.91 28.62
CA ALA A 230 28.01 2.80 28.11
C ALA A 230 29.43 2.19 28.23
N SER A 231 29.55 0.92 28.59
CA SER A 231 30.82 0.21 28.70
C SER A 231 30.90 -1.11 27.90
N SER A 232 29.91 -1.48 27.07
CA SER A 232 29.98 -2.83 26.44
C SER A 232 29.15 -3.14 25.18
N ALA A 233 28.48 -2.21 24.51
CA ALA A 233 27.79 -2.54 23.24
C ALA A 233 28.05 -1.51 22.13
N ALA A 234 28.69 -2.01 21.07
CA ALA A 234 29.39 -1.30 19.99
C ALA A 234 30.69 -0.65 20.48
N LEU A 235 31.84 -1.11 19.97
CA LEU A 235 32.98 -0.21 19.83
C LEU A 235 32.42 1.00 19.09
N THR A 236 32.23 2.10 19.80
CA THR A 236 31.72 3.32 19.17
C THR A 236 32.64 3.62 17.99
N ILE A 237 32.09 4.19 16.92
CA ILE A 237 32.91 4.57 15.74
C ILE A 237 34.11 5.42 16.19
N ASP A 238 33.95 6.18 17.29
CA ASP A 238 35.00 6.93 17.99
C ASP A 238 36.07 6.07 18.69
N GLU A 239 35.72 4.92 19.27
CA GLU A 239 36.69 3.98 19.85
C GLU A 239 37.46 3.21 18.78
N LEU A 240 36.76 2.81 17.70
CA LEU A 240 37.41 2.20 16.53
C LEU A 240 38.35 3.21 15.86
N SER A 241 37.89 4.43 15.61
CA SER A 241 38.72 5.47 14.99
C SER A 241 39.97 5.78 15.82
N ARG A 242 39.85 5.81 17.16
CA ARG A 242 40.99 5.95 18.07
C ARG A 242 41.94 4.76 18.04
N THR A 243 41.42 3.54 17.98
CA THR A 243 42.25 2.32 17.93
C THR A 243 43.03 2.25 16.62
N PHE A 244 42.39 2.52 15.48
CA PHE A 244 43.08 2.60 14.19
C PHE A 244 44.05 3.79 14.11
N ALA A 245 43.75 4.92 14.75
CA ALA A 245 44.66 6.07 14.83
C ALA A 245 45.90 5.80 15.69
N GLN A 246 45.80 4.93 16.70
CA GLN A 246 46.92 4.53 17.55
C GLN A 246 47.74 3.35 16.96
N MET A 247 47.20 2.66 15.96
CA MET A 247 47.88 1.60 15.23
C MET A 247 48.84 2.18 14.18
N THR A 248 49.88 1.42 13.80
CA THR A 248 50.79 1.86 12.75
C THR A 248 50.05 1.99 11.41
N PRO A 249 50.32 3.04 10.59
CA PRO A 249 49.54 3.31 9.38
C PRO A 249 49.48 2.15 8.39
N ASP A 250 50.58 1.39 8.27
CA ASP A 250 50.66 0.24 7.36
C ASP A 250 49.77 -0.92 7.83
N ARG A 251 49.72 -1.21 9.13
CA ARG A 251 48.86 -2.27 9.68
C ARG A 251 47.39 -1.87 9.73
N ALA A 252 47.12 -0.60 10.00
CA ALA A 252 45.77 -0.06 9.85
C ALA A 252 45.27 -0.20 8.41
N ALA A 253 46.10 0.12 7.42
CA ALA A 253 45.74 -0.01 6.02
C ALA A 253 45.48 -1.47 5.60
N GLU A 254 46.32 -2.42 6.01
CA GLU A 254 46.10 -3.85 5.75
C GLU A 254 44.76 -4.34 6.31
N VAL A 255 44.46 -4.02 7.57
CA VAL A 255 43.21 -4.46 8.22
C VAL A 255 41.98 -3.79 7.60
N LEU A 256 42.05 -2.49 7.31
CA LEU A 256 40.94 -1.75 6.69
C LEU A 256 40.64 -2.23 5.26
N LEU A 257 41.60 -2.83 4.54
CA LEU A 257 41.33 -3.48 3.26
C LEU A 257 40.57 -4.80 3.38
N GLU A 258 40.55 -5.45 4.53
CA GLU A 258 39.74 -6.66 4.71
C GLU A 258 38.32 -6.35 5.18
N MET A 259 38.05 -5.10 5.56
CA MET A 259 36.76 -4.65 6.08
C MET A 259 35.79 -4.17 5.00
N ASP A 260 34.50 -4.16 5.33
CA ASP A 260 33.46 -3.60 4.47
C ASP A 260 33.70 -2.11 4.20
N GLN A 261 33.47 -1.68 2.95
CA GLN A 261 33.75 -0.32 2.52
C GLN A 261 32.97 0.74 3.31
N SER A 262 31.72 0.46 3.70
CA SER A 262 30.91 1.40 4.47
C SER A 262 31.46 1.60 5.89
N GLN A 263 31.93 0.52 6.52
CA GLN A 263 32.54 0.55 7.85
C GLN A 263 33.86 1.33 7.83
N VAL A 264 34.70 1.11 6.81
CA VAL A 264 35.97 1.83 6.63
C VAL A 264 35.75 3.33 6.48
N VAL A 265 34.77 3.74 5.67
CA VAL A 265 34.43 5.16 5.49
C VAL A 265 34.00 5.78 6.83
N ASN A 266 33.16 5.09 7.60
CA ASN A 266 32.71 5.59 8.91
C ASN A 266 33.86 5.72 9.92
N ILE A 267 34.75 4.74 9.98
CA ILE A 267 35.96 4.79 10.83
C ILE A 267 36.83 5.99 10.44
N LEU A 268 37.14 6.13 9.15
CA LEU A 268 37.98 7.23 8.66
C LEU A 268 37.35 8.61 8.86
N ARG A 269 36.02 8.74 8.78
CA ARG A 269 35.30 10.00 9.12
C ARG A 269 35.46 10.38 10.59
N GLY A 270 35.45 9.41 11.49
CA GLY A 270 35.65 9.62 12.93
C GLY A 270 37.11 9.85 13.35
N MET A 271 38.07 9.80 12.42
CA MET A 271 39.49 10.02 12.71
C MET A 271 39.89 11.49 12.60
N GLU A 272 40.93 11.86 13.36
CA GLU A 272 41.65 13.12 13.18
C GLU A 272 42.29 13.19 11.77
N GLU A 273 42.31 14.37 11.18
CA GLU A 273 42.77 14.60 9.81
C GLU A 273 44.20 14.10 9.55
N ALA A 274 45.11 14.30 10.52
CA ALA A 274 46.50 13.85 10.42
C ALA A 274 46.63 12.31 10.34
N SER A 275 45.93 11.60 11.22
CA SER A 275 45.93 10.13 11.24
C SER A 275 45.19 9.55 10.03
N ARG A 276 44.08 10.17 9.60
CA ARG A 276 43.37 9.79 8.38
C ARG A 276 44.26 9.93 7.15
N ALA A 277 45.01 11.03 7.01
CA ALA A 277 45.86 11.28 5.86
C ALA A 277 47.02 10.26 5.75
N THR A 278 47.62 9.89 6.87
CA THR A 278 48.71 8.90 6.91
C THR A 278 48.23 7.49 6.59
N ILE A 279 47.07 7.08 7.10
CA ILE A 279 46.46 5.78 6.78
C ILE A 279 45.98 5.72 5.33
N LEU A 280 45.37 6.78 4.80
CA LEU A 280 44.98 6.85 3.37
C LEU A 280 46.20 6.75 2.45
N ASN A 281 47.36 7.29 2.85
CA ASN A 281 48.60 7.13 2.12
C ASN A 281 49.05 5.67 2.10
N SER A 282 49.07 4.99 3.25
CA SER A 282 49.39 3.56 3.31
C SER A 282 48.37 2.68 2.56
N LEU A 283 47.07 3.00 2.63
CA LEU A 283 46.03 2.34 1.83
C LEU A 283 46.28 2.50 0.32
N SER A 284 46.69 3.69 -0.13
CA SER A 284 46.99 3.94 -1.55
C SER A 284 48.20 3.15 -2.06
N LYS A 285 49.14 2.82 -1.18
CA LYS A 285 50.30 1.97 -1.53
C LYS A 285 49.90 0.52 -1.74
N LEU A 286 48.91 0.05 -0.97
CA LEU A 286 48.40 -1.33 -1.03
C LEU A 286 47.36 -1.52 -2.14
N ASP A 287 46.36 -0.63 -2.22
CA ASP A 287 45.32 -0.67 -3.25
C ASP A 287 44.85 0.75 -3.64
N LYS A 288 45.37 1.23 -4.78
CA LYS A 288 45.03 2.55 -5.35
C LYS A 288 43.55 2.67 -5.74
N LYS A 289 42.95 1.60 -6.26
CA LYS A 289 41.58 1.63 -6.81
C LYS A 289 40.57 1.71 -5.67
N ARG A 290 40.75 0.88 -4.65
CA ARG A 290 39.86 0.87 -3.48
C ARG A 290 40.03 2.12 -2.63
N THR A 291 41.25 2.64 -2.49
CA THR A 291 41.49 3.92 -1.81
C THR A 291 40.79 5.08 -2.51
N ALA A 292 40.82 5.15 -3.85
CA ALA A 292 40.09 6.19 -4.58
C ALA A 292 38.57 6.12 -4.34
N GLN A 293 37.99 4.92 -4.28
CA GLN A 293 36.57 4.73 -3.98
C GLN A 293 36.21 5.13 -2.54
N ILE A 294 37.07 4.79 -1.57
CA ILE A 294 36.89 5.18 -0.17
C ILE A 294 36.96 6.72 -0.04
N THR A 295 37.97 7.35 -0.64
CA THR A 295 38.15 8.81 -0.61
C THR A 295 37.00 9.56 -1.29
N ALA A 296 36.46 9.04 -2.40
CA ALA A 296 35.29 9.63 -3.07
C ALA A 296 34.02 9.64 -2.21
N ARG A 297 33.92 8.72 -1.23
CA ARG A 297 32.82 8.68 -0.26
C ARG A 297 33.12 9.42 1.04
N LEU A 298 34.36 9.87 1.22
CA LEU A 298 34.78 10.64 2.40
C LEU A 298 34.50 12.14 2.25
N GLY A 299 34.55 12.67 1.03
CA GLY A 299 34.03 14.00 0.69
C GLY A 299 32.51 14.00 0.63
#